data_AF-K9WMJ5-F1
#
_entry.id   AF-K9WMJ5-F1
#
_cell.length_a   1.000
_cell.length_b   1.000
_cell.length_c   1.000
_cell.angle_alpha   90.00
_cell.angle_beta   90.00
_cell.angle_gamma   90.00
#
_symmetry.space_group_name_H-M   'P 1'
#
loop_
_entity.id
_entity.type
_entity.pdbx_description
1 polymer ?
#
loop_
_entity_poly.entity_id
_entity_poly.type
_entity_poly.pdbx_seq_one_letter_code
_entity_poly.pdbx_strand_id
1 'polypeptide(L)'
;MEKTLLFLKGFESIDDNFKNKFDKVIANQDYKKNLEEKLIIALDRFDELAKADALFKFFVAHINNEITHQEFLHYLYVLDKADFHNIEKFLNFYASNEDFTSDSRLNSFAFVGLLRLVTKLDQTVFGKNEFGSKFLKILGLLA
;
A
#
# COMPACT_ATOMS: atom_id res chain seq x y z
N MET A 1 -3.23 15.05 -13.29
CA MET A 1 -1.90 15.15 -13.93
C MET A 1 -0.75 15.01 -12.93
N GLU A 2 -0.75 15.73 -11.80
CA GLU A 2 0.35 15.67 -10.82
C GLU A 2 0.58 14.27 -10.22
N LYS A 3 -0.50 13.52 -9.90
CA LYS A 3 -0.44 12.13 -9.39
C LYS A 3 0.23 11.17 -10.40
N THR A 4 -0.17 11.25 -11.66
CA THR A 4 0.44 10.47 -12.75
C THR A 4 1.91 10.82 -12.92
N LEU A 5 2.26 12.10 -12.87
CA LEU A 5 3.64 12.54 -13.01
C LEU A 5 4.51 12.07 -11.83
N LEU A 6 3.97 12.09 -10.60
CA LEU A 6 4.66 11.57 -9.43
C LEU A 6 4.89 10.05 -9.52
N PHE A 7 3.88 9.30 -9.96
CA PHE A 7 4.02 7.86 -10.21
C PHE A 7 5.06 7.57 -11.30
N LEU A 8 5.04 8.31 -12.40
CA LEU A 8 6.01 8.16 -13.50
C LEU A 8 7.42 8.57 -13.09
N LYS A 9 7.58 9.58 -12.23
CA LYS A 9 8.88 9.99 -11.71
C LYS A 9 9.58 8.86 -10.95
N GLY A 10 8.82 7.97 -10.32
CA GLY A 10 9.39 6.75 -9.72
C GLY A 10 10.22 5.92 -10.70
N PHE A 11 9.83 5.87 -11.98
CA PHE A 11 10.55 5.15 -13.03
C PHE A 11 11.94 5.73 -13.34
N GLU A 12 12.24 6.97 -12.94
CA GLU A 12 13.59 7.53 -13.09
C GLU A 12 14.62 6.83 -12.19
N SER A 13 14.15 6.15 -11.13
CA SER A 13 14.99 5.52 -10.10
C SER A 13 15.13 4.00 -10.23
N ILE A 14 14.55 3.38 -11.27
CA ILE A 14 14.55 1.92 -11.44
C ILE A 14 15.83 1.42 -12.11
N ASP A 15 16.31 0.24 -11.66
CA ASP A 15 17.47 -0.42 -12.23
C ASP A 15 17.10 -1.32 -13.43
N ASP A 16 18.10 -1.85 -14.12
CA ASP A 16 17.88 -2.74 -15.27
C ASP A 16 17.27 -4.10 -14.87
N ASN A 17 17.46 -4.52 -13.61
CA ASN A 17 16.84 -5.74 -13.08
C ASN A 17 15.32 -5.59 -13.01
N PHE A 18 14.82 -4.45 -12.52
CA PHE A 18 13.42 -4.12 -12.54
C PHE A 18 12.86 -4.13 -13.96
N LYS A 19 13.53 -3.47 -14.92
CA LYS A 19 13.09 -3.44 -16.33
C LYS A 19 12.94 -4.85 -16.91
N ASN A 20 13.93 -5.71 -16.70
CA ASN A 20 13.89 -7.10 -17.18
C ASN A 20 12.74 -7.91 -16.58
N LYS A 21 12.39 -7.68 -15.31
CA LYS A 21 11.23 -8.32 -14.67
C LYS A 21 9.92 -7.73 -15.19
N PHE A 22 9.86 -6.42 -15.32
CA PHE A 22 8.71 -5.70 -15.84
C PHE A 22 8.35 -6.17 -17.25
N ASP A 23 9.34 -6.28 -18.15
CA ASP A 23 9.15 -6.76 -19.53
C ASP A 23 8.56 -8.18 -19.57
N LYS A 24 8.99 -9.06 -18.66
CA LYS A 24 8.42 -10.41 -18.52
C LYS A 24 6.98 -10.38 -18.04
N VAL A 25 6.66 -9.50 -17.10
CA VAL A 25 5.31 -9.35 -16.54
C VAL A 25 4.34 -8.81 -17.59
N ILE A 26 4.76 -7.83 -18.41
CA ILE A 26 3.92 -7.22 -19.44
C ILE A 26 3.89 -7.99 -20.77
N ALA A 27 4.70 -9.05 -20.92
CA ALA A 27 4.69 -9.90 -22.11
C ALA A 27 3.34 -10.58 -22.33
N ASN A 28 2.56 -10.80 -21.25
CA ASN A 28 1.17 -11.20 -21.34
C ASN A 28 0.27 -9.97 -21.58
N GLN A 29 -0.32 -9.88 -22.77
CA GLN A 29 -1.11 -8.72 -23.17
C GLN A 29 -2.38 -8.52 -22.33
N ASP A 30 -3.09 -9.59 -21.97
CA ASP A 30 -4.30 -9.49 -21.15
C ASP A 30 -3.97 -9.00 -19.74
N TYR A 31 -2.88 -9.54 -19.19
CA TYR A 31 -2.37 -9.11 -17.89
C TYR A 31 -1.95 -7.63 -17.91
N LYS A 32 -1.17 -7.23 -18.93
CA LYS A 32 -0.73 -5.85 -19.14
C LYS A 32 -1.91 -4.90 -19.18
N LYS A 33 -2.91 -5.18 -20.02
CA LYS A 33 -4.10 -4.33 -20.18
C LYS A 33 -4.86 -4.17 -18.85
N ASN A 34 -5.09 -5.27 -18.14
CA ASN A 34 -5.78 -5.25 -16.84
C ASN A 34 -5.00 -4.43 -15.79
N LEU A 35 -3.67 -4.57 -15.77
CA LEU A 35 -2.80 -3.82 -14.88
C LEU A 35 -2.81 -2.32 -15.20
N GLU A 36 -2.69 -1.95 -16.47
CA GLU A 36 -2.76 -0.55 -16.93
C GLU A 36 -4.10 0.10 -16.55
N GLU A 37 -5.23 -0.58 -16.81
CA GLU A 37 -6.56 -0.10 -16.45
C GLU A 37 -6.67 0.14 -14.94
N LYS A 38 -6.20 -0.81 -14.12
CA LYS A 38 -6.23 -0.68 -12.66
C LYS A 38 -5.37 0.47 -12.15
N LEU A 39 -4.17 0.65 -12.70
CA LEU A 39 -3.27 1.74 -12.32
C LEU A 39 -3.87 3.11 -12.66
N ILE A 40 -4.44 3.24 -13.86
CA ILE A 40 -5.09 4.49 -14.30
C ILE A 40 -6.28 4.82 -13.39
N ILE A 41 -7.16 3.84 -13.16
CA ILE A 41 -8.33 4.02 -12.29
C ILE A 41 -7.91 4.38 -10.86
N ALA A 42 -6.87 3.74 -10.32
CA ALA A 42 -6.36 4.05 -8.98
C ALA A 42 -5.82 5.48 -8.90
N LEU A 43 -4.98 5.88 -9.85
CA LEU A 43 -4.40 7.23 -9.89
C LEU A 43 -5.45 8.33 -10.05
N ASP A 44 -6.52 8.07 -10.79
CA ASP A 44 -7.64 9.00 -10.94
C ASP A 44 -8.46 9.15 -9.66
N ARG A 45 -8.66 8.05 -8.93
CA ARG A 45 -9.46 8.02 -7.68
C ARG A 45 -8.74 8.52 -6.45
N PHE A 46 -7.41 8.42 -6.38
CA PHE A 46 -6.71 8.86 -5.19
C PHE A 46 -6.95 10.34 -4.96
N ASP A 47 -7.38 10.71 -3.76
CA ASP A 47 -7.56 12.12 -3.39
C ASP A 47 -6.21 12.78 -3.04
N GLU A 48 -5.25 12.00 -2.53
CA GLU A 48 -3.98 12.49 -1.98
C GLU A 48 -2.78 12.14 -2.87
N LEU A 49 -1.83 13.07 -3.04
CA LEU A 49 -0.60 12.84 -3.83
C LEU A 49 0.29 11.73 -3.24
N ALA A 50 0.35 11.61 -1.92
CA ALA A 50 1.15 10.59 -1.24
C ALA A 50 0.73 9.15 -1.60
N LYS A 51 -0.54 8.95 -1.99
CA LYS A 51 -1.04 7.65 -2.46
C LYS A 51 -0.47 7.26 -3.82
N ALA A 52 -0.14 8.22 -4.67
CA ALA A 52 0.50 7.95 -5.96
C ALA A 52 1.96 7.46 -5.79
N ASP A 53 2.71 8.07 -4.86
CA ASP A 53 4.05 7.57 -4.46
C ASP A 53 3.96 6.17 -3.85
N ALA A 54 3.04 5.96 -2.93
CA ALA A 54 2.78 4.66 -2.33
C ALA A 54 2.45 3.59 -3.38
N LEU A 55 1.58 3.92 -4.34
CA LEU A 55 1.24 3.03 -5.44
C LEU A 55 2.46 2.61 -6.25
N PHE A 56 3.37 3.54 -6.54
CA PHE A 56 4.61 3.20 -7.22
C PHE A 56 5.44 2.18 -6.43
N LYS A 57 5.58 2.36 -5.11
CA LYS A 57 6.31 1.42 -4.25
C LYS A 57 5.67 0.02 -4.23
N PHE A 58 4.34 -0.08 -4.13
CA PHE A 58 3.65 -1.38 -4.21
C PHE A 58 3.77 -2.03 -5.58
N PHE A 59 3.74 -1.22 -6.64
CA PHE A 59 3.95 -1.70 -8.00
C PHE A 59 5.37 -2.28 -8.15
N VAL A 60 6.38 -1.59 -7.63
CA VAL A 60 7.76 -2.08 -7.64
C VAL A 60 7.90 -3.40 -6.87
N ALA A 61 7.36 -3.46 -5.65
CA ALA A 61 7.36 -4.67 -4.83
C ALA A 61 6.69 -5.86 -5.56
N HIS A 62 5.59 -5.60 -6.29
CA HIS A 62 4.90 -6.62 -7.08
C HIS A 62 5.75 -7.12 -8.25
N ILE A 63 6.33 -6.23 -9.05
CA ILE A 63 7.22 -6.61 -10.17
C ILE A 63 8.45 -7.38 -9.67
N ASN A 64 8.94 -7.05 -8.47
CA ASN A 64 10.04 -7.75 -7.84
C ASN A 64 9.69 -9.11 -7.23
N ASN A 65 8.41 -9.50 -7.21
CA ASN A 65 7.86 -10.67 -6.53
C ASN A 65 8.03 -10.65 -4.99
N GLU A 66 8.11 -9.46 -4.38
CA GLU A 66 8.11 -9.29 -2.92
C GLU A 66 6.70 -9.41 -2.34
N ILE A 67 5.70 -9.13 -3.18
CA ILE A 67 4.27 -9.37 -2.93
C ILE A 67 3.67 -10.14 -4.09
N THR A 68 2.67 -10.96 -3.78
CA THR A 68 1.87 -11.66 -4.78
C THR A 68 0.91 -10.70 -5.50
N HIS A 69 0.38 -11.14 -6.64
CA HIS A 69 -0.64 -10.36 -7.35
C HIS A 69 -1.87 -10.07 -6.47
N GLN A 70 -2.30 -11.04 -5.64
CA GLN A 70 -3.44 -10.85 -4.74
C GLN A 70 -3.14 -9.80 -3.66
N GLU A 71 -1.95 -9.83 -3.06
CA GLU A 71 -1.51 -8.81 -2.12
C GLU A 71 -1.45 -7.43 -2.80
N PHE A 72 -0.91 -7.33 -4.01
CA PHE A 72 -0.89 -6.09 -4.77
C PHE A 72 -2.29 -5.51 -4.98
N LEU A 73 -3.25 -6.32 -5.42
CA LEU A 73 -4.64 -5.88 -5.57
C LEU A 73 -5.26 -5.45 -4.24
N HIS A 74 -4.93 -6.13 -3.15
CA HIS A 74 -5.40 -5.73 -1.82
C HIS A 74 -4.78 -4.39 -1.40
N TYR A 75 -3.50 -4.16 -1.68
CA TYR A 75 -2.87 -2.87 -1.42
C TYR A 75 -3.43 -1.74 -2.30
N LEU A 76 -3.84 -2.01 -3.54
CA LEU A 76 -4.59 -1.02 -4.34
C LEU A 76 -5.87 -0.59 -3.63
N TYR A 77 -6.63 -1.54 -3.10
CA TYR A 77 -7.84 -1.25 -2.32
C TYR A 77 -7.52 -0.46 -1.04
N VAL A 78 -6.45 -0.83 -0.33
CA VAL A 78 -5.95 -0.09 0.84
C VAL A 78 -5.65 1.35 0.48
N LEU A 79 -4.92 1.62 -0.61
CA LEU A 79 -4.60 2.98 -1.02
C LEU A 79 -5.86 3.79 -1.39
N ASP A 80 -6.83 3.17 -2.03
CA ASP A 80 -8.11 3.80 -2.36
C ASP A 80 -8.87 4.22 -1.10
N LYS A 81 -8.94 3.35 -0.07
CA LYS A 81 -9.83 3.53 1.08
C LYS A 81 -9.20 4.03 2.36
N ALA A 82 -7.89 3.86 2.57
CA ALA A 82 -7.23 4.32 3.77
C ALA A 82 -7.09 5.85 3.75
N ASP A 83 -7.28 6.47 4.92
CA ASP A 83 -7.04 7.90 5.11
C ASP A 83 -5.55 8.15 5.36
N PHE A 84 -4.85 8.66 4.35
CA PHE A 84 -3.40 8.85 4.43
C PHE A 84 -3.00 10.05 5.30
N HIS A 85 -3.93 10.95 5.63
CA HIS A 85 -3.68 12.01 6.63
C HIS A 85 -3.30 11.44 8.01
N ASN A 86 -3.73 10.21 8.31
CA ASN A 86 -3.45 9.52 9.56
C ASN A 86 -2.30 8.50 9.47
N ILE A 87 -1.52 8.49 8.37
CA ILE A 87 -0.44 7.52 8.16
C ILE A 87 0.64 7.59 9.25
N GLU A 88 0.96 8.78 9.76
CA GLU A 88 1.92 8.94 10.86
C GLU A 88 1.42 8.32 12.16
N LYS A 89 0.11 8.40 12.44
CA LYS A 89 -0.48 7.74 13.62
C LYS A 89 -0.42 6.23 13.48
N PHE A 90 -0.70 5.73 12.29
CA PHE A 90 -0.58 4.31 11.98
C PHE A 90 0.86 3.81 12.14
N LEU A 91 1.85 4.56 11.62
CA LEU A 91 3.27 4.27 11.82
C LEU A 91 3.65 4.27 13.31
N ASN A 92 3.28 5.32 14.05
CA ASN A 92 3.60 5.44 15.46
C ASN A 92 3.04 4.27 16.29
N PHE A 93 1.84 3.80 15.95
CA PHE A 93 1.30 2.60 16.58
C PHE A 93 2.17 1.38 16.29
N TYR A 94 2.55 1.14 15.03
CA TYR A 94 3.42 0.01 14.67
C TYR A 94 4.81 0.07 15.32
N ALA A 95 5.38 1.28 15.43
CA ALA A 95 6.70 1.51 16.02
C ALA A 95 6.71 1.49 17.56
N SER A 96 5.56 1.63 18.22
CA SER A 96 5.48 1.57 19.69
C SER A 96 5.62 0.13 20.21
N ASN A 97 5.91 -0.01 21.50
CA ASN A 97 5.88 -1.30 22.19
C ASN A 97 4.44 -1.74 22.55
N GLU A 98 3.42 -0.95 22.22
CA GLU A 98 2.03 -1.29 22.51
C GLU A 98 1.49 -2.24 21.44
N ASP A 99 0.93 -3.37 21.86
CA ASP A 99 0.31 -4.33 20.93
C ASP A 99 -1.10 -3.95 20.49
N PHE A 100 -1.75 -3.05 21.25
CA PHE A 100 -3.15 -2.67 21.07
C PHE A 100 -3.37 -1.19 21.29
N THR A 101 -4.36 -0.62 20.61
CA THR A 101 -4.79 0.78 20.78
C THR A 101 -6.28 0.94 20.52
N SER A 102 -6.91 1.92 21.16
CA SER A 102 -8.30 2.31 20.93
C SER A 102 -8.42 3.63 20.13
N ASP A 103 -7.32 4.11 19.54
CA ASP A 103 -7.31 5.36 18.78
C ASP A 103 -8.19 5.28 17.53
N SER A 104 -9.33 5.97 17.57
CA SER A 104 -10.32 5.97 16.49
C SER A 104 -9.80 6.57 15.18
N ARG A 105 -8.69 7.31 15.19
CA ARG A 105 -8.03 7.77 13.95
C ARG A 105 -7.47 6.62 13.12
N LEU A 106 -7.36 5.43 13.71
CA LEU A 106 -6.91 4.22 13.02
C LEU A 106 -8.04 3.41 12.37
N ASN A 107 -9.30 3.87 12.48
CA ASN A 107 -10.47 3.17 11.95
C ASN A 107 -10.34 2.82 10.46
N SER A 108 -9.86 3.74 9.63
CA SER A 108 -9.71 3.49 8.18
C SER A 108 -8.72 2.36 7.91
N PHE A 109 -7.62 2.29 8.66
CA PHE A 109 -6.61 1.24 8.53
C PHE A 109 -7.14 -0.12 9.00
N ALA A 110 -7.95 -0.15 10.06
CA ALA A 110 -8.65 -1.36 10.48
C ALA A 110 -9.68 -1.83 9.45
N PHE A 111 -10.46 -0.90 8.88
CA PHE A 111 -11.46 -1.19 7.84
C PHE A 111 -10.86 -1.85 6.59
N VAL A 112 -9.65 -1.44 6.21
CA VAL A 112 -8.92 -2.03 5.07
C VAL A 112 -8.03 -3.22 5.45
N GLY A 113 -8.17 -3.75 6.68
CA GLY A 113 -7.46 -4.95 7.13
C GLY A 113 -5.99 -4.74 7.53
N LEU A 114 -5.48 -3.51 7.54
CA LEU A 114 -4.12 -3.21 8.02
C LEU A 114 -3.99 -3.30 9.54
N LEU A 115 -5.10 -3.40 10.26
CA LEU A 115 -5.16 -3.70 11.69
C LEU A 115 -6.15 -4.84 11.93
N ARG A 116 -5.91 -5.65 12.96
CA ARG A 116 -6.90 -6.63 13.44
C ARG A 116 -7.79 -6.02 14.52
N LEU A 117 -9.04 -6.45 14.57
CA LEU A 117 -9.95 -6.12 15.67
C LEU A 117 -9.78 -7.17 16.77
N VAL A 118 -9.64 -6.72 18.01
CA VAL A 118 -9.43 -7.58 19.18
C VAL A 118 -10.31 -7.08 20.32
N THR A 119 -10.90 -7.99 21.09
CA THR A 119 -11.64 -7.62 22.30
C THR A 119 -10.70 -7.63 23.51
N LYS A 120 -10.62 -6.52 24.24
CA LYS A 120 -9.84 -6.40 25.48
C LYS A 120 -10.65 -5.63 26.52
N LEU A 121 -10.83 -6.21 27.71
CA LEU A 121 -11.62 -5.60 28.80
C LEU A 121 -13.02 -5.15 28.31
N ASP A 122 -13.71 -6.03 27.57
CA ASP A 122 -15.03 -5.79 26.97
C ASP A 122 -15.11 -4.62 25.97
N GLN A 123 -13.97 -4.15 25.46
CA GLN A 123 -13.89 -3.13 24.42
C GLN A 123 -13.23 -3.68 23.16
N THR A 124 -13.75 -3.30 21.98
CA THR A 124 -13.09 -3.56 20.70
C THR A 124 -11.93 -2.57 20.54
N VAL A 125 -10.73 -3.09 20.42
CA VAL A 125 -9.48 -2.36 20.20
C VAL A 125 -8.79 -2.84 18.93
N PHE A 126 -7.88 -2.03 18.40
CA PHE A 126 -7.05 -2.38 17.26
C PHE A 126 -5.78 -3.06 17.71
N GLY A 127 -5.38 -4.12 17.01
CA GLY A 127 -4.11 -4.79 17.19
C GLY A 127 -3.30 -4.80 15.89
N LYS A 128 -1.98 -4.91 16.03
CA LYS A 128 -1.06 -5.08 14.90
C LYS A 128 -1.28 -6.42 14.21
N ASN A 129 -1.01 -6.47 12.90
CA ASN A 129 -0.91 -7.70 12.11
C ASN A 129 0.24 -7.62 11.09
N GLU A 130 0.57 -8.76 10.47
CA GLU A 130 1.67 -8.86 9.50
C GLU A 130 1.40 -8.06 8.22
N PHE A 131 0.15 -8.04 7.74
CA PHE A 131 -0.24 -7.32 6.53
C PHE A 131 0.02 -5.81 6.64
N GLY A 132 -0.38 -5.19 7.75
CA GLY A 132 -0.10 -3.79 8.06
C GLY A 132 1.39 -3.50 8.32
N SER A 133 2.13 -4.45 8.90
CA SER A 133 3.59 -4.30 9.04
C SER A 133 4.27 -4.29 7.67
N LYS A 134 3.91 -5.24 6.81
CA LYS A 134 4.45 -5.37 5.44
C LYS A 134 4.10 -4.14 4.60
N PHE A 135 2.91 -3.58 4.74
CA PHE A 135 2.51 -2.31 4.13
C PHE A 135 3.48 -1.18 4.47
N LEU A 136 3.76 -0.95 5.76
CA LEU A 136 4.67 0.11 6.20
C LEU A 136 6.11 -0.12 5.73
N LYS A 137 6.56 -1.39 5.69
CA LYS A 137 7.89 -1.75 5.18
C LYS A 137 8.05 -1.42 3.70
N ILE A 138 7.06 -1.77 2.87
CA ILE A 138 7.07 -1.44 1.43
C ILE A 138 7.06 0.09 1.22
N LEU A 139 6.37 0.84 2.09
CA LEU A 139 6.39 2.30 2.04
C LEU A 139 7.74 2.92 2.45
N GLY A 140 8.64 2.13 3.05
CA GLY A 140 9.90 2.60 3.63
C GLY A 140 9.72 3.35 4.95
N LEU A 141 8.59 3.13 5.64
CA LEU A 141 8.24 3.81 6.89
C LEU A 141 8.62 3.01 8.13
N LEU A 142 8.80 1.69 7.99
CA LEU A 142 9.15 0.78 9.06
C LEU A 142 10.35 -0.09 8.65
N ALA A 143 11.31 -0.26 9.56
CA ALA A 143 12.49 -1.12 9.36
C ALA A 143 12.18 -2.61 9.59
#